data_AF-A0A291QPW3-F1
#
_entry.id   AF-A0A291QPW3-F1
#
_cell.length_a   1.000
_cell.length_b   1.000
_cell.length_c   1.000
_cell.angle_alpha   90.00
_cell.angle_beta   90.00
_cell.angle_gamma   90.00
#
_symmetry.space_group_name_H-M   'P 1'
#
loop_
_entity.id
_entity.type
_entity.pdbx_description
1 polymer ?
#
loop_
_entity_poly.entity_id
_entity_poly.type
_entity_poly.pdbx_seq_one_letter_code
_entity_poly.pdbx_strand_id
1 'polypeptide(L)'
;MMMLNHELPGTDLHGICKHVALQQQVPSTFVCFLMFERLYSIKPDEAIIFLFDSDLATFLRKHKGRFEMKPVHNHILLKFEDGSTLAHKNADITWYEFFAHSYIDCSPKKVQELNRALWNTLSLDVQSRYQAPIIAM
;
A
#
# COMPACT_ATOMS: atom_id res chain seq x y z
N MET A 1 9.30 16.71 -2.20
CA MET A 1 7.96 16.13 -2.45
C MET A 1 7.66 16.26 -3.95
N MET A 2 8.26 15.42 -4.81
CA MET A 2 8.13 15.59 -6.28
C MET A 2 8.25 14.32 -7.14
N MET A 3 8.58 13.13 -6.61
CA MET A 3 8.81 11.95 -7.49
C MET A 3 7.58 11.07 -7.77
N LEU A 4 6.45 11.28 -7.08
CA LEU A 4 5.21 10.52 -7.33
C LEU A 4 4.20 11.29 -8.21
N ASN A 5 4.51 12.54 -8.60
CA ASN A 5 3.64 13.37 -9.45
C ASN A 5 3.83 13.11 -10.95
N HIS A 6 4.81 12.30 -11.33
CA HIS A 6 4.90 11.76 -12.68
C HIS A 6 4.28 10.38 -12.69
N GLU A 7 3.57 10.07 -13.78
CA GLU A 7 3.03 8.76 -14.03
C GLU A 7 4.12 7.71 -13.74
N LEU A 8 3.76 6.61 -13.08
CA LEU A 8 4.63 5.44 -12.90
C LEU A 8 4.27 4.38 -13.96
N PRO A 9 4.31 4.67 -15.28
CA PRO A 9 3.93 3.69 -16.28
C PRO A 9 4.90 2.50 -16.19
N GLY A 10 4.34 1.34 -15.86
CA GLY A 10 5.04 0.06 -15.82
C GLY A 10 5.76 -0.28 -14.52
N THR A 11 5.70 0.53 -13.46
CA THR A 11 6.28 0.14 -12.16
C THR A 11 5.47 -1.00 -11.54
N ASP A 12 6.12 -2.13 -11.26
CA ASP A 12 5.50 -3.26 -10.58
C ASP A 12 5.42 -2.99 -9.08
N LEU A 13 4.39 -2.22 -8.68
CA LEU A 13 4.17 -1.82 -7.28
C LEU A 13 3.98 -3.04 -6.37
N HIS A 14 3.32 -4.10 -6.85
CA HIS A 14 3.13 -5.32 -6.08
C HIS A 14 4.45 -6.08 -5.91
N GLY A 15 5.28 -6.14 -6.95
CA GLY A 15 6.64 -6.68 -6.88
C GLY A 15 7.52 -5.93 -5.88
N ILE A 16 7.44 -4.59 -5.86
CA ILE A 16 8.14 -3.76 -4.87
C ILE A 16 7.67 -4.08 -3.45
N CYS A 17 6.35 -4.20 -3.24
CA CYS A 17 5.81 -4.54 -1.92
C CYS A 17 6.33 -5.91 -1.44
N LYS A 18 6.32 -6.92 -2.32
CA LYS A 18 6.84 -8.26 -2.02
C LYS A 18 8.34 -8.24 -1.72
N HIS A 19 9.12 -7.49 -2.48
CA HIS A 19 10.56 -7.38 -2.28
C HIS A 19 10.89 -6.75 -0.92
N VAL A 20 10.26 -5.62 -0.59
CA VAL A 20 10.47 -4.95 0.71
C VAL A 20 10.00 -5.83 1.85
N ALA A 21 8.84 -6.48 1.72
CA ALA A 21 8.30 -7.39 2.72
C ALA A 21 9.28 -8.53 3.02
N LEU A 22 9.87 -9.15 1.99
CA LEU A 22 10.87 -10.21 2.14
C LEU A 22 12.12 -9.71 2.86
N GLN A 23 12.67 -8.57 2.45
CA GLN A 23 13.88 -8.00 3.07
C GLN A 23 13.68 -7.62 4.53
N GLN A 24 12.49 -7.13 4.87
CA GLN A 24 12.17 -6.62 6.21
C GLN A 24 11.52 -7.68 7.10
N GLN A 25 11.32 -8.90 6.59
CA GLN A 25 10.68 -10.03 7.27
C GLN A 25 9.30 -9.67 7.83
N VAL A 26 8.50 -8.96 7.03
CA VAL A 26 7.11 -8.59 7.38
C VAL A 26 6.14 -9.12 6.32
N PRO A 27 4.84 -9.24 6.63
CA PRO A 27 3.85 -9.61 5.62
C PRO A 27 3.74 -8.56 4.49
N SER A 28 3.69 -9.04 3.25
CA SER A 28 3.44 -8.23 2.04
C SER A 28 2.20 -7.34 2.17
N THR A 29 1.17 -7.84 2.85
CA THR A 29 -0.10 -7.13 3.09
C THR A 29 0.09 -5.80 3.81
N PHE A 30 1.00 -5.74 4.78
CA PHE A 30 1.28 -4.51 5.52
C PHE A 30 2.07 -3.50 4.69
N VAL A 31 3.01 -3.99 3.88
CA VAL A 31 3.77 -3.15 2.95
C VAL A 31 2.85 -2.59 1.85
N CYS A 32 1.95 -3.42 1.31
CA CYS A 32 0.91 -3.00 0.38
C CYS A 32 0.00 -1.93 0.99
N PHE A 33 -0.32 -2.01 2.28
CA PHE A 33 -1.09 -0.96 2.96
C PHE A 33 -0.34 0.39 2.97
N LEU A 34 0.94 0.39 3.33
CA LEU A 34 1.75 1.62 3.31
C LEU A 34 1.89 2.20 1.89
N MET A 35 2.00 1.34 0.88
CA MET A 35 2.00 1.75 -0.52
C MET A 35 0.64 2.36 -0.92
N PHE A 36 -0.45 1.69 -0.57
CA PHE A 36 -1.81 2.14 -0.84
C PHE A 36 -2.08 3.53 -0.24
N GLU A 37 -1.74 3.76 1.03
CA GLU A 37 -1.93 5.07 1.67
C GLU A 37 -1.25 6.20 0.88
N ARG A 38 0.00 5.96 0.49
CA ARG A 38 0.78 6.94 -0.27
C ARG A 38 0.16 7.16 -1.64
N LEU A 39 -0.15 6.09 -2.36
CA LEU A 39 -0.73 6.18 -3.69
C LEU A 39 -2.08 6.89 -3.63
N TYR A 40 -2.91 6.61 -2.63
CA TYR A 40 -4.23 7.23 -2.46
C TYR A 40 -4.14 8.74 -2.27
N SER A 41 -3.10 9.22 -1.58
CA SER A 41 -2.89 10.67 -1.36
C SER A 41 -2.52 11.45 -2.64
N ILE A 42 -2.17 10.77 -3.72
CA ILE A 42 -1.61 11.35 -4.95
C ILE A 42 -2.48 11.01 -6.16
N LYS A 43 -2.88 9.74 -6.26
CA LYS A 43 -3.67 9.15 -7.34
C LYS A 43 -4.70 8.16 -6.78
N PRO A 44 -5.84 8.66 -6.26
CA PRO A 44 -6.87 7.82 -5.64
C PRO A 44 -7.35 6.67 -6.51
N ASP A 45 -7.56 6.89 -7.80
CA ASP A 45 -8.09 5.87 -8.72
C ASP A 45 -7.10 4.72 -8.93
N GLU A 46 -5.81 5.03 -9.14
CA GLU A 46 -4.75 4.01 -9.24
C GLU A 46 -4.57 3.26 -7.91
N ALA A 47 -4.72 3.94 -6.78
CA ALA A 47 -4.65 3.30 -5.46
C ALA A 47 -5.78 2.30 -5.24
N ILE A 48 -6.98 2.60 -5.70
CA ILE A 48 -8.13 1.69 -5.64
C ILE A 48 -7.85 0.43 -6.46
N ILE A 49 -7.37 0.58 -7.70
CA ILE A 49 -6.99 -0.56 -8.56
C ILE A 49 -5.89 -1.39 -7.88
N PHE A 50 -4.83 -0.73 -7.42
CA PHE A 50 -3.72 -1.38 -6.70
C PHE A 50 -4.21 -2.19 -5.50
N LEU A 51 -5.11 -1.64 -4.68
CA LEU A 51 -5.66 -2.31 -3.51
C LEU A 51 -6.31 -3.62 -3.89
N PHE A 52 -7.25 -3.60 -4.85
CA PHE A 52 -8.03 -4.79 -5.23
C PHE A 52 -7.18 -5.91 -5.84
N ASP A 53 -6.09 -5.55 -6.51
CA ASP A 53 -5.14 -6.49 -7.10
C ASP A 53 -4.06 -6.98 -6.11
N SER A 54 -3.97 -6.36 -4.93
CA SER A 54 -2.93 -6.66 -3.95
C SER A 54 -3.28 -7.80 -2.98
N ASP A 55 -2.24 -8.34 -2.35
CA ASP A 55 -2.38 -9.26 -1.21
C ASP A 55 -3.23 -8.64 -0.08
N LEU A 56 -3.28 -7.30 0.02
CA LEU A 56 -4.07 -6.60 1.05
C LEU A 56 -5.57 -6.82 0.87
N ALA A 57 -6.12 -6.74 -0.34
CA ALA A 57 -7.53 -7.02 -0.56
C ALA A 57 -7.88 -8.47 -0.23
N THR A 58 -7.00 -9.42 -0.60
CA THR A 58 -7.17 -10.83 -0.25
C THR A 58 -7.11 -11.05 1.27
N PHE A 59 -6.21 -10.34 1.95
CA PHE A 59 -6.08 -10.38 3.40
C PHE A 59 -7.32 -9.83 4.12
N LEU A 60 -7.84 -8.67 3.68
CA LEU A 60 -9.08 -8.08 4.17
C LEU A 60 -10.26 -9.04 3.98
N ARG A 61 -10.41 -9.61 2.77
CA ARG A 61 -11.47 -10.58 2.47
C ARG A 61 -11.41 -11.81 3.36
N LYS A 62 -10.21 -12.33 3.61
CA LYS A 62 -10.01 -13.50 4.47
C LYS A 62 -10.42 -13.25 5.93
N HIS A 63 -10.19 -12.04 6.45
CA HIS A 63 -10.41 -11.74 7.87
C HIS A 63 -11.79 -11.13 8.16
N LYS A 64 -12.37 -10.38 7.21
CA LYS A 64 -13.58 -9.58 7.43
C LYS A 64 -14.68 -9.79 6.38
N GLY A 65 -14.47 -10.69 5.41
CA GLY A 65 -15.44 -10.93 4.34
C GLY A 65 -15.39 -9.87 3.24
N ARG A 66 -16.44 -9.79 2.41
CA ARG A 66 -16.44 -8.79 1.34
C ARG A 66 -16.55 -7.38 1.92
N PHE A 67 -16.04 -6.43 1.16
CA PHE A 67 -16.08 -5.01 1.53
C PHE A 67 -16.36 -4.14 0.32
N GLU A 68 -16.97 -2.99 0.58
CA GLU A 68 -17.11 -1.88 -0.34
C GLU A 68 -16.22 -0.71 0.10
N MET A 69 -15.71 0.04 -0.87
CA MET A 69 -14.93 1.26 -0.61
C MET A 69 -15.84 2.47 -0.71
N LYS A 70 -15.79 3.35 0.29
CA LYS A 70 -16.47 4.65 0.29
C LYS A 70 -15.45 5.77 0.46
N PRO A 71 -15.30 6.66 -0.53
CA PRO A 71 -14.48 7.85 -0.35
C PRO A 71 -15.14 8.78 0.69
N VAL A 72 -14.37 9.20 1.70
CA VAL A 72 -14.83 10.11 2.76
C VAL A 72 -13.83 11.27 2.87
N HIS A 73 -14.15 12.39 2.23
CA HIS A 73 -13.27 13.57 2.14
C HIS A 73 -11.85 13.18 1.72
N ASN A 74 -10.91 13.10 2.68
CA ASN A 74 -9.48 12.89 2.46
C ASN A 74 -9.00 11.47 2.82
N HIS A 75 -9.90 10.51 3.02
CA HIS A 75 -9.53 9.13 3.32
C HIS A 75 -10.55 8.15 2.73
N ILE A 76 -10.13 6.88 2.68
CA ILE A 76 -11.02 5.78 2.34
C ILE A 76 -11.67 5.21 3.61
N LEU A 77 -12.95 4.91 3.53
CA LEU A 77 -13.68 4.06 4.48
C LEU A 77 -14.00 2.75 3.79
N LEU A 78 -13.56 1.63 4.36
CA LEU A 78 -14.04 0.31 3.97
C LEU A 78 -15.27 -0.03 4.81
N LYS A 79 -16.34 -0.53 4.18
CA LYS A 79 -17.49 -1.10 4.89
C LYS A 79 -17.59 -2.58 4.55
N PHE A 80 -17.61 -3.43 5.58
CA PHE A 80 -17.69 -4.89 5.43
C PHE A 80 -19.13 -5.39 5.43
N GLU A 81 -19.33 -6.63 4.99
CA GLU A 81 -20.65 -7.30 4.97
C GLU A 81 -21.29 -7.39 6.37
N ASP A 82 -20.50 -7.51 7.43
CA ASP A 82 -20.96 -7.51 8.82
C ASP A 82 -21.40 -6.12 9.34
N GLY A 83 -21.33 -5.10 8.48
CA GLY A 83 -21.69 -3.72 8.80
C GLY A 83 -20.57 -2.90 9.44
N SER A 84 -19.48 -3.54 9.87
CA SER A 84 -18.34 -2.85 10.46
C SER A 84 -17.56 -2.05 9.42
N THR A 85 -16.79 -1.08 9.91
CA THR A 85 -16.06 -0.13 9.09
C THR A 85 -14.57 -0.10 9.44
N LEU A 86 -13.73 0.14 8.44
CA LEU A 86 -12.29 0.30 8.59
C LEU A 86 -11.77 1.54 7.88
N ALA A 87 -11.03 2.38 8.61
CA ALA A 87 -10.43 3.63 8.10
C ALA A 87 -9.22 4.06 8.95
N HIS A 88 -8.64 5.22 8.67
CA HIS A 88 -7.61 5.82 9.54
C HIS A 88 -8.16 6.34 10.87
N LYS A 89 -9.41 6.80 10.87
CA LYS A 89 -10.09 7.40 12.01
C LYS A 89 -11.60 7.32 11.80
N ASN A 90 -12.37 7.48 12.87
CA ASN A 90 -13.84 7.53 12.83
C ASN A 90 -14.47 6.27 12.17
N ALA A 91 -13.89 5.09 12.43
CA ALA A 91 -14.38 3.79 12.00
C ALA A 91 -14.40 2.82 13.18
N ASP A 92 -15.07 1.68 13.04
CA ASP A 92 -15.14 0.66 14.09
C ASP A 92 -13.78 0.04 14.41
N ILE A 93 -12.91 -0.05 13.40
CA ILE A 93 -11.52 -0.46 13.56
C ILE A 93 -10.61 0.39 12.68
N THR A 94 -9.45 0.79 13.20
CA THR A 94 -8.44 1.45 12.40
C THR A 94 -7.56 0.46 11.65
N TRP A 95 -6.87 0.90 10.60
CA TRP A 95 -5.90 0.05 9.88
C TRP A 95 -4.85 -0.57 10.82
N TYR A 96 -4.26 0.22 11.72
CA TYR A 96 -3.24 -0.29 12.64
C TYR A 96 -3.82 -1.26 13.69
N GLU A 97 -5.03 -1.02 14.19
CA GLU A 97 -5.72 -1.98 15.06
C GLU A 97 -6.01 -3.29 14.33
N PHE A 98 -6.46 -3.21 13.07
CA PHE A 98 -6.70 -4.38 12.23
C PHE A 98 -5.43 -5.23 12.05
N PHE A 99 -4.30 -4.60 11.74
CA PHE A 99 -3.03 -5.31 11.61
C PHE A 99 -2.48 -5.83 12.95
N ALA A 100 -2.66 -5.07 14.04
CA ALA A 100 -2.28 -5.51 15.37
C ALA A 100 -3.07 -6.77 15.81
N HIS A 101 -4.38 -6.84 15.49
CA HIS A 101 -5.19 -8.05 15.73
C HIS A 101 -4.73 -9.25 14.90
N SER A 102 -4.01 -9.01 13.80
CA SER A 102 -3.34 -10.04 13.00
C SER A 102 -1.88 -10.28 13.39
N TYR A 103 -1.46 -9.81 14.57
CA TYR A 103 -0.10 -9.98 15.12
C TYR A 103 1.01 -9.39 14.24
N ILE A 104 0.71 -8.31 13.50
CA ILE A 104 1.71 -7.57 12.71
C ILE A 104 2.25 -6.39 13.54
N ASP A 105 3.57 -6.30 13.66
CA ASP A 105 4.23 -5.18 14.34
C ASP A 105 4.00 -3.85 13.58
N CYS A 106 3.13 -3.03 14.13
CA CYS A 106 2.79 -1.70 13.63
C CYS A 106 3.44 -0.58 14.45
N SER A 107 4.52 -0.87 15.20
CA SER A 107 5.20 0.14 16.00
C SER A 107 5.70 1.30 15.11
N PRO A 108 5.73 2.54 15.63
CA PRO A 108 6.16 3.70 14.85
C PRO A 108 7.56 3.52 14.23
N LYS A 109 8.46 2.85 14.95
CA LYS A 109 9.79 2.51 14.46
C LYS A 109 9.71 1.58 13.24
N LYS A 110 8.92 0.51 13.30
CA LYS A 110 8.75 -0.42 12.19
C LYS A 110 8.12 0.25 10.98
N VAL A 111 7.08 1.06 11.19
CA VAL A 111 6.43 1.83 10.12
C VAL A 111 7.43 2.78 9.44
N GLN A 112 8.28 3.46 10.19
CA GLN A 112 9.33 4.33 9.63
C GLN A 112 10.37 3.55 8.81
N GLU A 113 10.82 2.39 9.31
CA GLU A 113 11.76 1.51 8.61
C GLU A 113 11.19 1.04 7.26
N LEU A 114 9.96 0.52 7.26
CA LEU A 114 9.28 0.05 6.05
C LEU A 114 9.05 1.18 5.04
N ASN A 115 8.62 2.34 5.53
CA ASN A 115 8.43 3.52 4.70
C ASN A 115 9.72 3.97 4.00
N ARG A 116 10.86 3.87 4.69
CA ARG A 116 12.18 4.16 4.12
C ARG A 116 12.61 3.10 3.09
N ALA A 117 12.43 1.83 3.41
CA ALA A 117 12.75 0.73 2.49
C ALA A 117 11.93 0.84 1.19
N LEU A 118 10.61 1.03 1.30
CA LEU A 118 9.71 1.29 0.16
C LEU A 118 10.21 2.45 -0.70
N TRP A 119 10.60 3.56 -0.08
CA TRP A 119 11.06 4.74 -0.81
C TRP A 119 12.37 4.49 -1.56
N ASN A 120 13.32 3.80 -0.92
CA ASN A 120 14.59 3.47 -1.55
C ASN A 120 14.37 2.55 -2.76
N THR A 121 13.54 1.51 -2.61
CA THR A 121 13.25 0.56 -3.69
C THR A 121 12.51 1.25 -4.86
N LEU A 122 11.51 2.09 -4.57
CA LEU A 122 10.83 2.88 -5.60
C LEU A 122 11.80 3.79 -6.36
N SER A 123 12.70 4.48 -5.65
CA SER A 123 13.67 5.38 -6.27
C SER A 123 14.65 4.63 -7.17
N LEU A 124 15.07 3.42 -6.78
CA LEU A 124 15.94 2.57 -7.59
C LEU A 124 15.25 2.01 -8.84
N ASP A 125 13.99 1.58 -8.73
CA ASP A 125 13.20 1.11 -9.89
C ASP A 125 12.98 2.23 -10.91
N VAL A 126 12.71 3.43 -10.42
CA VAL A 126 12.60 4.62 -11.29
C VAL A 126 13.93 4.90 -11.97
N GLN A 127 15.05 4.96 -11.23
CA GLN A 127 16.38 5.23 -11.79
C GLN A 127 16.82 4.20 -12.83
N SER A 128 16.58 2.90 -12.60
CA SER A 128 16.99 1.85 -13.53
C SER A 128 16.29 1.95 -14.88
N ARG A 129 15.05 2.42 -14.90
CA ARG A 129 14.27 2.64 -16.13
C ARG A 129 14.75 3.84 -16.94
N TYR A 130 15.16 4.92 -16.27
CA TYR A 130 15.70 6.11 -16.93
C TYR A 130 17.18 5.97 -17.33
N GLN A 131 17.87 4.93 -16.86
CA GLN A 131 19.25 4.59 -17.24
C GLN A 131 19.34 3.47 -18.29
N ALA A 132 18.22 2.98 -18.85
CA ALA A 132 18.24 2.04 -19.95
C ALA A 132 19.03 2.66 -21.13
N PRO A 133 20.10 2.00 -21.64
CA PRO A 133 20.94 2.58 -22.67
C PRO A 133 20.11 2.81 -23.93
N ILE A 134 20.19 4.01 -24.48
CA ILE A 134 19.86 4.27 -25.88
C ILE A 134 20.81 3.35 -26.66
N ILE A 135 20.29 2.22 -27.14
CA ILE A 135 20.97 1.42 -28.15
C ILE A 135 20.99 2.32 -29.38
N ALA A 136 22.09 3.05 -29.56
CA ALA A 136 22.36 3.78 -30.77
C ALA A 136 22.45 2.75 -31.91
N MET A 137 21.45 2.79 -32.80
CA MET A 137 21.51 2.12 -34.10
C MET A 137 22.40 2.92 -35.05
#